data_AF-A0A096CYU8-F1
#
_entry.id   AF-A0A096CYU8-F1
#
_cell.length_a   1.000
_cell.length_b   1.000
_cell.length_c   1.000
_cell.angle_alpha   90.00
_cell.angle_beta   90.00
_cell.angle_gamma   90.00
#
_symmetry.space_group_name_H-M   'P 1'
#
loop_
_entity.id
_entity.type
_entity.pdbx_description
1 polymer ?
#
loop_
_entity_poly.entity_id
_entity_poly.type
_entity_poly.pdbx_seq_one_letter_code
_entity_poly.pdbx_strand_id
1 'polypeptide(L)'
;MSGINNIIHSAISDFKKEIENTVEQNCKTFCRNILKQAIQNRENAPKKHNFTGNFLNGIVVCLYKTGNPIAAYYSSNETKSATVVKMTFPKKYSFKKDYEGVKSHYNPTIETDEGLGAYDAKMFFTSHKPDGNNMFDIVVAYTAEYSEFIEQKRKTAGFMRTLQYTEQIGIKFLKI
;
A
#
# COMPACT_ATOMS: atom_id res chain seq x y z
N MET A 1 -30.75 5.55 42.19
CA MET A 1 -30.23 6.37 41.06
C MET A 1 -28.90 5.87 40.49
N SER A 2 -28.02 5.19 41.25
CA SER A 2 -26.72 4.69 40.73
C SER A 2 -26.83 3.55 39.71
N GLY A 3 -27.81 2.64 39.85
CA GLY A 3 -27.97 1.50 38.93
C GLY A 3 -28.38 1.88 37.50
N ILE A 4 -29.22 2.91 37.34
CA ILE A 4 -29.68 3.38 36.02
C ILE A 4 -28.55 4.07 35.26
N ASN A 5 -27.73 4.88 35.95
CA ASN A 5 -26.56 5.51 35.33
C ASN A 5 -25.54 4.47 34.84
N ASN A 6 -25.32 3.40 35.60
CA ASN A 6 -24.42 2.32 35.18
C ASN A 6 -24.96 1.58 33.93
N ILE A 7 -26.27 1.35 33.85
CA ILE A 7 -26.91 0.73 32.67
C ILE A 7 -26.77 1.65 31.45
N ILE A 8 -27.02 2.95 31.60
CA ILE A 8 -26.89 3.92 30.50
C ILE A 8 -25.43 4.02 30.03
N HIS A 9 -24.47 4.08 30.95
CA HIS A 9 -23.05 4.11 30.59
C HIS A 9 -22.60 2.84 29.86
N SER A 10 -23.06 1.66 30.31
CA SER A 10 -22.79 0.40 29.62
C SER A 10 -23.36 0.42 28.20
N ALA A 11 -24.63 0.79 28.05
CA ALA A 11 -25.30 0.82 26.74
C ALA A 11 -24.61 1.79 25.76
N ILE A 12 -24.18 2.97 26.23
CA ILE A 12 -23.43 3.92 25.39
C ILE A 12 -22.05 3.36 25.02
N SER A 13 -21.37 2.68 25.95
CA SER A 13 -20.08 2.04 25.68
C SER A 13 -20.21 0.93 24.63
N ASP A 14 -21.23 0.08 24.77
CA ASP A 14 -21.51 -1.00 23.83
C ASP A 14 -21.86 -0.46 22.45
N PHE A 15 -22.68 0.57 22.37
CA PHE A 15 -23.02 1.26 21.12
C PHE A 15 -21.79 1.87 20.44
N LYS A 16 -20.91 2.55 21.19
CA LYS A 16 -19.64 3.07 20.65
C LYS A 16 -18.77 1.96 20.07
N LYS A 17 -18.65 0.85 20.79
CA LYS A 17 -17.87 -0.31 20.34
C LYS A 17 -18.44 -0.92 19.07
N GLU A 18 -19.76 -0.98 18.93
CA GLU A 18 -20.43 -1.45 17.73
C GLU A 18 -20.15 -0.54 16.52
N ILE A 19 -20.23 0.79 16.72
CA ILE A 19 -19.84 1.77 15.69
C ILE A 19 -18.38 1.58 15.29
N GLU A 20 -17.47 1.53 16.27
CA GLU A 20 -16.04 1.37 16.00
C GLU A 20 -15.75 0.09 15.21
N ASN A 21 -16.37 -1.03 15.60
CA ASN A 21 -16.23 -2.29 14.88
C ASN A 21 -16.75 -2.19 13.45
N THR A 22 -17.89 -1.54 13.25
CA THR A 22 -18.49 -1.35 11.93
C THR A 22 -17.58 -0.50 11.04
N VAL A 23 -17.07 0.62 11.57
CA VAL A 23 -16.12 1.49 10.87
C VAL A 23 -14.82 0.74 10.57
N GLU A 24 -14.31 -0.09 11.48
CA GLU A 24 -13.11 -0.89 11.25
C GLU A 24 -13.28 -1.88 10.09
N GLN A 25 -14.40 -2.62 10.05
CA GLN A 25 -14.67 -3.57 8.95
C GLN A 25 -14.81 -2.88 7.60
N ASN A 26 -15.41 -1.71 7.63
CA ASN A 26 -15.53 -0.82 6.49
C ASN A 26 -14.15 -0.34 5.99
N CYS A 27 -13.28 0.13 6.88
CA CYS A 27 -11.89 0.49 6.56
C CYS A 27 -11.11 -0.71 6.00
N LYS A 28 -11.28 -1.90 6.56
CA LYS A 28 -10.66 -3.15 6.05
C LYS A 28 -11.10 -3.46 4.62
N THR A 29 -12.40 -3.34 4.34
CA THR A 29 -12.95 -3.51 3.00
C THR A 29 -12.40 -2.46 2.04
N PHE A 30 -12.32 -1.22 2.51
CA PHE A 30 -11.78 -0.12 1.72
C PHE A 30 -10.30 -0.35 1.37
N CYS A 31 -9.47 -0.79 2.32
CA CYS A 31 -8.07 -1.12 2.08
C CYS A 31 -7.90 -2.20 0.99
N ARG A 32 -8.72 -3.25 1.02
CA ARG A 32 -8.71 -4.30 -0.02
C ARG A 32 -9.03 -3.74 -1.40
N ASN A 33 -10.00 -2.83 -1.50
CA ASN A 33 -10.37 -2.20 -2.76
C ASN A 33 -9.27 -1.29 -3.29
N ILE A 34 -8.63 -0.51 -2.42
CA ILE A 34 -7.44 0.28 -2.77
C ILE A 34 -6.35 -0.62 -3.33
N LEU A 35 -6.04 -1.74 -2.65
CA LEU A 35 -4.99 -2.66 -3.08
C LEU A 35 -5.29 -3.23 -4.49
N LYS A 36 -6.50 -3.74 -4.70
CA LYS A 36 -6.93 -4.28 -6.00
C LYS A 36 -6.81 -3.23 -7.10
N GLN A 37 -7.25 -2.00 -6.83
CA GLN A 37 -7.17 -0.92 -7.80
C GLN A 37 -5.71 -0.53 -8.09
N ALA A 38 -4.86 -0.48 -7.07
CA ALA A 38 -3.43 -0.20 -7.22
C ALA A 38 -2.73 -1.26 -8.10
N ILE A 39 -3.06 -2.55 -7.88
CA ILE A 39 -2.62 -3.67 -8.72
C ILE A 39 -3.11 -3.46 -10.15
N GLN A 40 -4.41 -3.30 -10.37
CA GLN A 40 -5.00 -3.15 -11.71
C GLN A 40 -4.44 -1.94 -12.46
N ASN A 41 -4.35 -0.77 -11.81
CA ASN A 41 -3.79 0.44 -12.40
C ASN A 41 -2.36 0.21 -12.87
N ARG A 42 -1.57 -0.54 -12.09
CA ARG A 42 -0.20 -0.86 -12.46
C ARG A 42 -0.15 -1.89 -13.58
N GLU A 43 -1.00 -2.90 -13.53
CA GLU A 43 -1.08 -3.94 -14.55
C GLU A 43 -1.55 -3.42 -15.90
N ASN A 44 -2.35 -2.36 -15.91
CA ASN A 44 -2.91 -1.74 -17.13
C ASN A 44 -2.15 -0.48 -17.57
N ALA A 45 -1.07 -0.10 -16.88
CA ALA A 45 -0.31 1.10 -17.23
C ALA A 45 0.39 0.95 -18.60
N PRO A 46 0.34 1.98 -19.46
CA PRO A 46 1.12 1.99 -20.69
C PRO A 46 2.62 1.90 -20.37
N LYS A 47 3.38 1.16 -21.18
CA LYS A 47 4.79 0.79 -20.91
C LYS A 47 4.98 -0.15 -19.70
N LYS A 48 4.05 -1.10 -19.51
CA LYS A 48 4.18 -2.19 -18.52
C LYS A 48 5.41 -3.03 -18.82
N HIS A 49 6.44 -2.81 -18.05
CA HIS A 49 7.67 -3.54 -18.14
C HIS A 49 8.06 -3.97 -16.73
N ASN A 50 7.95 -5.28 -16.46
CA ASN A 50 8.25 -5.91 -15.17
C ASN A 50 9.76 -5.96 -14.87
N PHE A 51 10.57 -5.06 -15.44
CA PHE A 51 12.04 -5.16 -15.34
C PHE A 51 12.57 -4.91 -13.92
N THR A 52 11.84 -4.14 -13.11
CA THR A 52 11.94 -4.10 -11.65
C THR A 52 10.73 -4.83 -11.07
N GLY A 53 10.72 -6.16 -11.19
CA GLY A 53 9.59 -7.03 -10.83
C GLY A 53 9.25 -7.09 -9.33
N ASN A 54 9.98 -6.32 -8.51
CA ASN A 54 9.68 -6.06 -7.11
C ASN A 54 8.60 -4.97 -6.91
N PHE A 55 8.37 -4.07 -7.89
CA PHE A 55 7.46 -2.94 -7.73
C PHE A 55 6.00 -3.34 -7.55
N LEU A 56 5.50 -4.26 -8.37
CA LEU A 56 4.13 -4.77 -8.22
C LEU A 56 3.96 -5.56 -6.92
N ASN A 57 4.99 -6.26 -6.46
CA ASN A 57 4.97 -7.06 -5.23
C ASN A 57 5.24 -6.26 -3.94
N GLY A 58 5.71 -5.01 -4.06
CA GLY A 58 6.00 -4.12 -2.94
C GLY A 58 4.85 -3.18 -2.58
N ILE A 59 3.66 -3.38 -3.16
CA ILE A 59 2.49 -2.57 -2.83
C ILE A 59 1.88 -3.12 -1.54
N VAL A 60 1.71 -2.23 -0.55
CA VAL A 60 1.00 -2.54 0.68
C VAL A 60 0.01 -1.43 1.02
N VAL A 61 -1.18 -1.83 1.45
CA VAL A 61 -2.18 -0.95 2.06
C VAL A 61 -2.31 -1.35 3.52
N CYS A 62 -1.99 -0.42 4.40
CA CYS A 62 -1.94 -0.60 5.85
C CYS A 62 -3.10 0.13 6.51
N LEU A 63 -3.73 -0.50 7.49
CA LEU A 63 -4.73 0.08 8.37
C LEU A 63 -4.16 0.16 9.77
N TYR A 64 -4.18 1.36 10.34
CA TYR A 64 -3.82 1.64 11.72
C TYR A 64 -5.05 2.15 12.49
N LYS A 65 -5.09 1.91 13.81
CA LYS A 65 -6.03 2.54 14.75
C LYS A 65 -5.22 3.24 15.81
N THR A 66 -5.47 4.54 15.97
CA THR A 66 -4.75 5.42 16.91
C THR A 66 -3.22 5.22 16.84
N GLY A 67 -2.67 5.16 15.61
CA GLY A 67 -1.23 4.99 15.37
C GLY A 67 -0.72 3.54 15.47
N ASN A 68 -1.56 2.58 15.84
CA ASN A 68 -1.17 1.17 16.01
C ASN A 68 -1.61 0.32 14.80
N PRO A 69 -0.74 -0.57 14.28
CA PRO A 69 -1.07 -1.41 13.13
C PRO A 69 -2.19 -2.41 13.48
N ILE A 70 -3.22 -2.48 12.63
CA ILE A 70 -4.31 -3.47 12.76
C ILE A 70 -4.25 -4.51 11.64
N ALA A 71 -4.10 -4.05 10.40
CA ALA A 71 -4.17 -4.92 9.22
C ALA A 71 -3.28 -4.39 8.10
N ALA A 72 -2.75 -5.31 7.30
CA ALA A 72 -2.05 -4.98 6.07
C ALA A 72 -2.49 -5.91 4.95
N TYR A 73 -2.61 -5.33 3.77
CA TYR A 73 -3.00 -6.01 2.55
C TYR A 73 -1.85 -5.86 1.55
N TYR A 74 -1.27 -6.99 1.15
CA TYR A 74 -0.06 -7.05 0.35
C TYR A 74 -0.39 -7.53 -1.07
N SER A 75 0.10 -6.82 -2.08
CA SER A 75 -0.07 -7.25 -3.47
C SER A 75 0.64 -8.56 -3.78
N SER A 76 1.68 -8.90 -3.01
CA SER A 76 2.35 -10.20 -3.11
C SER A 76 1.44 -11.40 -2.80
N ASN A 77 0.31 -11.18 -2.13
CA ASN A 77 -0.67 -12.23 -1.85
C ASN A 77 -1.69 -12.40 -3.00
N GLU A 78 -1.85 -11.39 -3.85
CA GLU A 78 -2.85 -11.35 -4.93
C GLU A 78 -2.23 -11.52 -6.33
N THR A 79 -0.92 -11.34 -6.46
CA THR A 79 -0.21 -11.43 -7.73
C THR A 79 0.68 -12.68 -7.80
N LYS A 80 0.81 -13.27 -8.99
CA LYS A 80 1.65 -14.47 -9.21
C LYS A 80 3.13 -14.08 -9.16
N SER A 81 3.73 -14.22 -7.98
CA SER A 81 5.17 -14.17 -7.67
C SER A 81 5.94 -12.94 -8.15
N ALA A 82 7.08 -12.67 -7.51
CA ALA A 82 8.01 -11.67 -7.99
C ALA A 82 8.45 -11.99 -9.42
N THR A 83 8.31 -11.01 -10.32
CA THR A 83 8.74 -11.18 -11.70
C THR A 83 10.25 -10.99 -11.84
N VAL A 84 10.89 -10.25 -10.91
CA VAL A 84 12.34 -10.00 -10.82
C VAL A 84 12.68 -9.52 -9.38
N VAL A 85 13.87 -9.89 -8.88
CA VAL A 85 14.47 -9.35 -7.64
C VAL A 85 14.87 -7.87 -7.77
N LYS A 86 15.18 -7.19 -6.66
CA LYS A 86 15.69 -5.81 -6.71
C LYS A 86 17.05 -5.75 -7.42
N MET A 87 17.29 -4.66 -8.15
CA MET A 87 18.59 -4.42 -8.77
C MET A 87 19.53 -3.78 -7.75
N THR A 88 20.77 -4.26 -7.64
CA THR A 88 21.73 -3.79 -6.65
C THR A 88 23.00 -3.23 -7.30
N PHE A 89 23.58 -2.18 -6.72
CA PHE A 89 24.94 -1.74 -7.03
C PHE A 89 25.95 -2.83 -6.59
N PRO A 90 27.09 -3.01 -7.27
CA PRO A 90 27.55 -2.35 -8.50
C PRO A 90 27.15 -3.07 -9.79
N LYS A 91 26.18 -4.00 -9.75
CA LYS A 91 25.86 -4.85 -10.90
C LYS A 91 25.28 -4.03 -12.05
N LYS A 92 25.72 -4.31 -13.28
CA LYS A 92 25.15 -3.74 -14.50
C LYS A 92 24.10 -4.67 -15.07
N TYR A 93 22.87 -4.19 -15.17
CA TYR A 93 21.75 -4.95 -15.71
C TYR A 93 21.54 -4.59 -17.18
N SER A 94 21.39 -5.60 -18.03
CA SER A 94 21.19 -5.45 -19.47
C SER A 94 19.82 -5.96 -19.87
N PHE A 95 19.07 -5.18 -20.65
CA PHE A 95 17.71 -5.51 -21.02
C PHE A 95 17.59 -5.63 -22.54
N LYS A 96 17.09 -6.79 -23.01
CA LYS A 96 16.84 -7.02 -24.45
C LYS A 96 15.85 -6.01 -25.04
N LYS A 97 14.86 -5.64 -24.24
CA LYS A 97 13.93 -4.54 -24.44
C LYS A 97 13.69 -3.94 -23.06
N ASP A 98 13.75 -2.64 -22.91
CA ASP A 98 13.53 -1.96 -21.66
C ASP A 98 12.11 -1.39 -21.61
N TYR A 99 11.87 -0.43 -20.72
CA TYR A 99 10.58 0.24 -20.54
C TYR A 99 10.04 0.95 -21.79
N GLU A 100 10.85 1.19 -22.82
CA GLU A 100 10.44 1.82 -24.09
C GLU A 100 10.51 0.85 -25.27
N GLY A 101 10.69 -0.44 -24.98
CA GLY A 101 10.81 -1.49 -26.00
C GLY A 101 12.18 -1.50 -26.70
N VAL A 102 13.15 -0.71 -26.23
CA VAL A 102 14.49 -0.58 -26.81
C VAL A 102 15.52 -1.30 -25.96
N LYS A 103 16.63 -1.74 -26.55
CA LYS A 103 17.70 -2.37 -25.76
C LYS A 103 18.35 -1.31 -24.86
N SER A 104 18.48 -1.58 -23.57
CA SER A 104 19.15 -0.64 -22.66
C SER A 104 19.88 -1.34 -21.52
N HIS A 105 20.56 -0.53 -20.72
CA HIS A 105 21.31 -0.98 -19.56
C HIS A 105 21.01 -0.05 -18.39
N TYR A 106 20.98 -0.60 -17.19
CA TYR A 106 20.84 0.17 -15.96
C TYR A 106 21.95 -0.21 -14.99
N ASN A 107 22.58 0.83 -14.44
CA ASN A 107 23.53 0.72 -13.34
C ASN A 107 22.83 1.29 -12.11
N PRO A 108 22.38 0.45 -11.17
CA PRO A 108 21.82 0.92 -9.91
C PRO A 108 22.86 1.75 -9.18
N THR A 109 22.40 2.76 -8.45
CA THR A 109 23.27 3.66 -7.67
C THR A 109 23.23 3.36 -6.18
N ILE A 110 22.40 2.41 -5.75
CA ILE A 110 22.18 2.04 -4.35
C ILE A 110 22.40 0.54 -4.22
N GLU A 111 23.07 0.12 -3.14
CA GLU A 111 23.16 -1.28 -2.73
C GLU A 111 21.86 -1.72 -2.07
N THR A 112 21.42 -2.92 -2.44
CA THR A 112 20.12 -3.46 -2.04
C THR A 112 20.29 -4.90 -1.59
N ASP A 113 19.31 -5.39 -0.83
CA ASP A 113 19.29 -6.76 -0.33
C ASP A 113 19.04 -7.83 -1.41
N GLU A 114 18.85 -7.41 -2.68
CA GLU A 114 18.45 -8.25 -3.80
C GLU A 114 17.17 -9.07 -3.51
N GLY A 115 16.36 -8.60 -2.56
CA GLY A 115 15.17 -9.28 -2.08
C GLY A 115 13.95 -9.09 -2.97
N LEU A 116 12.78 -9.40 -2.41
CA LEU A 116 11.49 -9.13 -3.02
C LEU A 116 10.84 -7.93 -2.33
N GLY A 117 10.13 -7.09 -3.08
CA GLY A 117 9.42 -5.93 -2.49
C GLY A 117 8.40 -6.32 -1.41
N ALA A 118 7.95 -7.57 -1.39
CA ALA A 118 7.08 -8.09 -0.34
C ALA A 118 7.73 -8.07 1.07
N TYR A 119 9.07 -8.17 1.15
CA TYR A 119 9.79 -8.07 2.41
C TYR A 119 9.74 -6.63 2.94
N ASP A 120 10.11 -5.65 2.10
CA ASP A 120 10.06 -4.23 2.48
C ASP A 120 8.64 -3.78 2.83
N ALA A 121 7.64 -4.28 2.10
CA ALA A 121 6.23 -4.02 2.38
C ALA A 121 5.83 -4.47 3.79
N LYS A 122 6.28 -5.66 4.22
CA LYS A 122 6.04 -6.17 5.57
C LYS A 122 6.81 -5.37 6.61
N MET A 123 8.06 -5.02 6.34
CA MET A 123 8.88 -4.18 7.21
C MET A 123 8.31 -2.77 7.36
N PHE A 124 7.76 -2.20 6.29
CA PHE A 124 7.09 -0.90 6.32
C PHE A 124 5.88 -0.94 7.24
N PHE A 125 5.00 -1.93 7.09
CA PHE A 125 3.82 -2.04 7.94
C PHE A 125 4.15 -2.11 9.44
N THR A 126 5.22 -2.85 9.80
CA THR A 126 5.62 -3.02 11.20
C THR A 126 6.39 -1.83 11.77
N SER A 127 7.13 -1.09 10.94
CA SER A 127 7.98 0.02 11.39
C SER A 127 7.32 1.40 11.29
N HIS A 128 6.42 1.60 10.32
CA HIS A 128 5.71 2.86 10.16
C HIS A 128 4.64 3.01 11.23
N LYS A 129 4.62 4.18 11.88
CA LYS A 129 3.61 4.56 12.86
C LYS A 129 3.08 5.95 12.53
N PRO A 130 1.84 6.08 12.04
CA PRO A 130 1.21 7.39 11.92
C PRO A 130 1.00 8.01 13.31
N ASP A 131 0.90 9.34 13.38
CA ASP A 131 0.87 10.12 14.63
C ASP A 131 -0.30 9.75 15.58
N GLY A 132 -1.28 8.99 15.09
CA GLY A 132 -2.39 8.46 15.90
C GLY A 132 -3.46 9.48 16.27
N ASN A 133 -3.44 10.65 15.64
CA ASN A 133 -4.45 11.70 15.81
C ASN A 133 -5.83 11.30 15.27
N ASN A 134 -5.90 10.30 14.40
CA ASN A 134 -7.14 9.78 13.84
C ASN A 134 -7.53 8.45 14.50
N MET A 135 -8.84 8.16 14.53
CA MET A 135 -9.32 6.84 14.97
C MET A 135 -8.80 5.74 14.05
N PHE A 136 -8.78 5.97 12.74
CA PHE A 136 -8.18 5.06 11.76
C PHE A 136 -7.32 5.84 10.76
N ASP A 137 -6.16 5.29 10.44
CA ASP A 137 -5.28 5.79 9.36
C ASP A 137 -5.11 4.69 8.30
N ILE A 138 -5.27 5.06 7.03
CA ILE A 138 -5.00 4.18 5.90
C ILE A 138 -3.78 4.70 5.18
N VAL A 139 -2.73 3.88 5.11
CA VAL A 139 -1.46 4.24 4.49
C VAL A 139 -1.21 3.31 3.31
N VAL A 140 -0.93 3.90 2.14
CA VAL A 140 -0.55 3.18 0.93
C VAL A 140 0.94 3.38 0.70
N ALA A 141 1.69 2.29 0.57
CA ALA A 141 3.12 2.35 0.30
C ALA A 141 3.52 1.49 -0.90
N TYR A 142 4.46 2.02 -1.67
CA TYR A 142 5.14 1.35 -2.78
C TYR A 142 6.61 1.16 -2.38
N THR A 143 6.87 0.06 -1.70
CA THR A 143 8.13 -0.17 -0.99
C THR A 143 9.28 -0.66 -1.87
N ALA A 144 9.07 -0.70 -3.18
CA ALA A 144 10.15 -1.05 -4.09
C ALA A 144 11.16 0.08 -4.22
N GLU A 145 12.42 -0.28 -4.10
CA GLU A 145 13.54 0.59 -4.43
C GLU A 145 13.37 1.11 -5.87
N TYR A 146 13.59 2.41 -6.05
CA TYR A 146 13.37 3.16 -7.29
C TYR A 146 11.89 3.43 -7.67
N SER A 147 10.94 3.25 -6.74
CA SER A 147 9.52 3.60 -6.93
C SER A 147 9.33 5.03 -7.43
N GLU A 148 9.98 6.00 -6.78
CA GLU A 148 9.91 7.41 -7.13
C GLU A 148 10.42 7.70 -8.57
N PHE A 149 11.57 7.11 -8.93
CA PHE A 149 12.13 7.25 -10.28
C PHE A 149 11.18 6.70 -11.35
N ILE A 150 10.62 5.50 -11.10
CA ILE A 150 9.67 4.84 -12.00
C ILE A 150 8.43 5.73 -12.21
N GLU A 151 7.93 6.35 -11.15
CA GLU A 151 6.71 7.15 -11.22
C GLU A 151 6.91 8.53 -11.83
N GLN A 152 7.89 9.30 -11.35
CA GLN A 152 8.10 10.69 -11.78
C GLN A 152 8.62 10.78 -13.21
N LYS A 153 9.64 9.98 -13.58
CA LYS A 153 10.22 10.06 -14.93
C LYS A 153 9.34 9.47 -16.01
N ARG A 154 8.49 8.49 -15.67
CA ARG A 154 7.70 7.75 -16.67
C ARG A 154 6.19 7.99 -16.56
N LYS A 155 5.74 8.85 -15.64
CA LYS A 155 4.33 9.21 -15.40
C LYS A 155 3.46 7.97 -15.17
N THR A 156 4.01 6.93 -14.52
CA THR A 156 3.23 5.73 -14.23
C THR A 156 2.28 5.97 -13.07
N ALA A 157 1.07 5.47 -13.19
CA ALA A 157 -0.06 5.83 -12.36
C ALA A 157 -0.12 5.12 -10.98
N GLY A 158 1.02 4.73 -10.40
CA GLY A 158 1.09 3.93 -9.18
C GLY A 158 0.57 4.69 -7.96
N PHE A 159 1.47 5.34 -7.22
CA PHE A 159 1.15 6.10 -6.02
C PHE A 159 0.16 7.24 -6.28
N MET A 160 0.41 8.10 -7.27
CA MET A 160 -0.40 9.31 -7.48
C MET A 160 -1.88 9.03 -7.80
N ARG A 161 -2.20 8.02 -8.63
CA ARG A 161 -3.63 7.67 -8.85
C ARG A 161 -4.22 6.94 -7.66
N THR A 162 -3.43 6.14 -6.95
CA THR A 162 -3.91 5.45 -5.75
C THR A 162 -4.20 6.43 -4.63
N LEU A 163 -3.42 7.51 -4.50
CA LEU A 163 -3.70 8.63 -3.61
C LEU A 163 -5.00 9.34 -3.99
N GLN A 164 -5.16 9.76 -5.26
CA GLN A 164 -6.39 10.37 -5.75
C GLN A 164 -7.63 9.49 -5.55
N TYR A 165 -7.48 8.17 -5.73
CA TYR A 165 -8.56 7.22 -5.52
C TYR A 165 -8.90 7.04 -4.04
N THR A 166 -7.87 7.03 -3.18
CA THR A 166 -8.03 6.99 -1.73
C THR A 166 -8.81 8.22 -1.25
N GLU A 167 -8.51 9.41 -1.78
CA GLU A 167 -9.29 10.62 -1.53
C GLU A 167 -10.74 10.48 -2.00
N GLN A 168 -10.96 10.03 -3.24
CA GLN A 168 -12.31 9.91 -3.81
C GLN A 168 -13.20 8.90 -3.07
N ILE A 169 -12.68 7.71 -2.73
CA ILE A 169 -13.47 6.73 -1.98
C ILE A 169 -13.56 7.10 -0.51
N GLY A 170 -12.49 7.65 0.09
CA GLY A 170 -12.53 8.18 1.45
C GLY A 170 -13.70 9.16 1.61
N ILE A 171 -13.88 10.08 0.65
CA ILE A 171 -15.03 10.99 0.60
C ILE A 171 -16.36 10.26 0.47
N LYS A 172 -16.48 9.24 -0.39
CA LYS A 172 -17.72 8.45 -0.51
C LYS A 172 -18.05 7.69 0.78
N PHE A 173 -17.02 7.25 1.52
CA PHE A 173 -17.17 6.46 2.72
C PHE A 173 -17.47 7.32 3.96
N LEU A 174 -16.86 8.50 4.03
CA LEU A 174 -17.08 9.49 5.10
C LEU A 174 -18.36 10.32 4.89
N LYS A 175 -18.97 10.26 3.71
CA LYS A 175 -20.38 10.61 3.51
C LYS A 175 -21.27 9.53 4.15
N ILE A 176 -21.27 9.51 5.48
CA ILE A 176 -22.36 9.00 6.32
C ILE A 176 -23.21 10.21 6.69
#